data_AF-A0AA39RUS4-F1
#
_entry.id   AF-A0AA39RUS4-F1
#
_cell.length_a   1.000
_cell.length_b   1.000
_cell.length_c   1.000
_cell.angle_alpha   90.00
_cell.angle_beta   90.00
_cell.angle_gamma   90.00
#
_symmetry.space_group_name_H-M   'P 1'
#
loop_
_entity.id
_entity.type
_entity.pdbx_description
1 polymer ?
#
loop_
_entity_poly.entity_id
_entity_poly.type
_entity_poly.pdbx_seq_one_letter_code
_entity_poly.pdbx_strand_id
1 'polypeptide(L)'
;MTRTSLHQWHRRPRKDFPAPERLVLLQRASSIIAIVIATDLEIDHDGSGNRLKGTSTYSTSVFLEDPSFFAFSELVAMATSSTGQPQFIASTGGNRSSSNAPLIENTENDQIVVPDKKSWKNLFAYMGPGFLVSIAYIDPGNFETDLQSGAQYKYGLLWIILVASCAALIIQSLAANLGVVTGKHLAEHCRNEYPKGPNFILWVLAEIAIVACDIPEVIGTAFALNMLFQIPIWIGVLLTGLSTLVLLALQQYGVRKLEFFIAFLVLTIAACFFAELGYAKPDAKEVLYGLFVPQLKGNGATGLAISLLGAMVMPHNLFLHSALVLSRKIPRSVQGIKEACRFYMIESGFALMVAFLINVSIISVSGAVCNSSNTTPEDQASCKDLDLNKASFLLRNVLGSWSSKLFAIALLASGQSSTITGTYAGQYVMQGFLDLRLRPWLRNFLTRSLAIVPSLIVALIGGSAGAGRLIIIASMILSFELPFALIPLLKFTSCNIKMGAYANSPMITAITWIIGTLIMVINIYYLATSFIKFLFQGHLEVVEAVFLGILGISGMAVYLAGIVYLVLRKNKEATHLLALTTPESRMENEPGNASMYSLPREDIISMQLPQTRGTVDVD
;
A
#
# COMPACT_ATOMS: atom_id res chain seq x y z
N MET A 1 38.48 -15.63 -58.02
CA MET A 1 37.47 -16.12 -57.05
C MET A 1 37.43 -15.12 -55.90
N THR A 2 36.54 -14.11 -55.91
CA THR A 2 35.19 -14.12 -55.29
C THR A 2 35.24 -14.33 -53.78
N ARG A 3 34.54 -13.59 -52.91
CA ARG A 3 33.68 -12.39 -52.97
C ARG A 3 33.33 -12.09 -51.50
N THR A 4 33.35 -10.83 -51.12
CA THR A 4 32.30 -10.11 -50.37
C THR A 4 31.14 -10.94 -49.78
N SER A 5 30.96 -10.94 -48.45
CA SER A 5 29.68 -10.69 -47.73
C SER A 5 29.74 -11.06 -46.24
N LEU A 6 29.92 -10.09 -45.35
CA LEU A 6 29.59 -10.23 -43.91
C LEU A 6 28.98 -8.95 -43.34
N HIS A 7 28.20 -8.27 -44.18
CA HIS A 7 27.28 -7.18 -43.84
C HIS A 7 25.85 -7.65 -44.16
N GLN A 8 25.30 -8.61 -43.40
CA GLN A 8 23.87 -8.97 -43.47
C GLN A 8 23.45 -9.93 -42.34
N TRP A 9 23.54 -9.50 -41.08
CA TRP A 9 22.90 -10.22 -39.95
C TRP A 9 22.05 -9.35 -39.02
N HIS A 10 21.75 -8.11 -39.42
CA HIS A 10 20.71 -7.28 -38.79
C HIS A 10 19.59 -7.02 -39.80
N ARG A 11 18.58 -7.92 -39.81
CA ARG A 11 17.18 -7.70 -40.22
C ARG A 11 16.48 -9.06 -40.28
N ARG A 12 15.88 -9.48 -39.17
CA ARG A 12 14.70 -10.37 -39.20
C ARG A 12 13.52 -9.57 -38.66
N PRO A 13 12.38 -9.51 -39.36
CA PRO A 13 11.19 -8.86 -38.84
C PRO A 13 10.64 -9.68 -37.67
N ARG A 14 10.15 -8.99 -36.63
CA ARG A 14 9.30 -9.60 -35.60
C ARG A 14 8.13 -10.26 -36.30
N LYS A 15 7.89 -11.54 -36.04
CA LYS A 15 6.64 -12.20 -36.47
C LYS A 15 5.52 -11.59 -35.64
N ASP A 16 4.78 -10.66 -36.21
CA ASP A 16 3.47 -10.28 -35.72
C ASP A 16 2.53 -11.48 -35.95
N PHE A 17 1.91 -11.97 -34.87
CA PHE A 17 0.82 -12.93 -34.97
C PHE A 17 -0.36 -12.31 -35.73
N PRO A 18 -0.97 -13.02 -36.70
CA PRO A 18 -2.05 -12.48 -37.51
C PRO A 18 -3.29 -12.18 -36.66
N ALA A 19 -4.00 -11.09 -37.00
CA ALA A 19 -5.18 -10.55 -36.30
C ALA A 19 -6.25 -11.57 -35.84
N PRO A 20 -6.58 -12.67 -36.56
CA PRO A 20 -7.56 -13.65 -36.07
C PRO A 20 -7.14 -14.39 -34.79
N GLU A 21 -5.83 -14.65 -34.58
CA GLU A 21 -5.37 -15.36 -33.37
C GLU A 21 -5.39 -14.48 -32.11
N ARG A 22 -5.25 -13.16 -32.27
CA ARG A 22 -5.44 -12.18 -31.17
C ARG A 22 -6.90 -12.13 -30.71
N LEU A 23 -7.84 -12.26 -31.63
CA LEU A 23 -9.28 -12.31 -31.29
C LEU A 23 -9.64 -13.59 -30.54
N VAL A 24 -9.07 -14.73 -30.94
CA VAL A 24 -9.28 -16.02 -30.24
C VAL A 24 -8.69 -15.98 -28.83
N LEU A 25 -7.52 -15.34 -28.65
CA LEU A 25 -6.92 -15.14 -27.33
C LEU A 25 -7.72 -14.15 -26.45
N LEU A 26 -8.25 -13.07 -27.03
CA LEU A 26 -9.15 -12.13 -26.33
C LEU A 26 -10.46 -12.81 -25.89
N GLN A 27 -11.01 -13.68 -26.73
CA GLN A 27 -12.23 -14.43 -26.45
C GLN A 27 -12.01 -15.54 -25.42
N ARG A 28 -10.81 -16.15 -25.39
CA ARG A 28 -10.38 -17.07 -24.32
C ARG A 28 -10.15 -16.34 -23.00
N ALA A 29 -9.55 -15.15 -23.01
CA ALA A 29 -9.35 -14.33 -21.82
C ALA A 29 -10.68 -13.80 -21.24
N SER A 30 -11.62 -13.36 -22.08
CA SER A 30 -12.95 -12.95 -21.63
C SER A 30 -13.76 -14.12 -21.05
N SER A 31 -13.56 -15.33 -21.57
CA SER A 31 -14.22 -16.54 -21.06
C SER A 31 -13.69 -16.94 -19.67
N ILE A 32 -12.40 -16.75 -19.40
CA ILE A 32 -11.81 -16.95 -18.07
C ILE A 32 -12.33 -15.90 -17.08
N ILE A 33 -12.47 -14.65 -17.50
CA ILE A 33 -13.07 -13.59 -16.67
C ILE A 33 -14.53 -13.91 -16.34
N ALA A 34 -15.31 -14.41 -17.31
CA ALA A 34 -16.69 -14.81 -17.08
C ALA A 34 -16.81 -16.00 -16.12
N ILE A 35 -15.88 -16.96 -16.18
CA ILE A 35 -15.85 -18.11 -15.26
C ILE A 35 -15.48 -17.65 -13.84
N VAL A 36 -14.51 -16.75 -13.69
CA VAL A 36 -14.11 -16.20 -12.38
C VAL A 36 -15.25 -15.37 -11.75
N ILE A 37 -15.95 -14.56 -12.54
CA ILE A 37 -17.13 -13.80 -12.08
C ILE A 37 -18.31 -14.73 -11.74
N ALA A 38 -18.51 -15.81 -12.51
CA ALA A 38 -19.57 -16.78 -12.22
C ALA A 38 -19.31 -17.55 -10.92
N THR A 39 -18.05 -17.91 -10.62
CA THR A 39 -17.69 -18.53 -9.33
C THR A 39 -17.84 -17.60 -8.14
N ASP A 40 -17.77 -16.27 -8.32
CA ASP A 40 -18.04 -15.29 -7.24
C ASP A 40 -19.55 -15.14 -6.97
N LEU A 41 -20.40 -15.29 -8.01
CA LEU A 41 -21.86 -15.21 -7.88
C LEU A 41 -22.49 -16.48 -7.29
N GLU A 42 -21.87 -17.64 -7.46
CA GLU A 42 -22.38 -18.92 -6.95
C GLU A 42 -22.03 -19.16 -5.47
N ILE A 43 -21.16 -18.33 -4.88
CA ILE A 43 -20.85 -18.34 -3.44
C ILE A 43 -21.85 -17.48 -2.63
N ASP A 44 -22.63 -16.62 -3.28
CA ASP A 44 -23.51 -15.64 -2.61
C ASP A 44 -25.00 -16.07 -2.52
N HIS A 45 -25.31 -17.34 -2.79
CA HIS A 45 -26.64 -17.90 -2.59
C HIS A 45 -26.61 -19.32 -2.00
N ASP A 46 -26.29 -19.44 -0.71
CA ASP A 46 -26.76 -20.58 0.08
C ASP A 46 -27.45 -20.08 1.35
N GLY A 47 -28.74 -19.78 1.20
CA GLY A 47 -29.54 -19.13 2.23
C GLY A 47 -30.96 -18.78 1.81
N SER A 48 -31.70 -19.73 1.23
CA SER A 48 -33.16 -19.91 1.41
C SER A 48 -33.74 -20.78 0.29
N GLY A 49 -34.41 -21.85 0.68
CA GLY A 49 -35.09 -22.72 -0.26
C GLY A 49 -36.30 -22.04 -0.90
N ASN A 50 -36.43 -22.17 -2.21
CA ASN A 50 -37.68 -22.62 -2.82
C ASN A 50 -37.47 -23.07 -4.27
N ARG A 51 -38.09 -24.22 -4.58
CA ARG A 51 -38.29 -24.78 -5.92
C ARG A 51 -38.84 -23.71 -6.88
N LEU A 52 -38.35 -23.70 -8.11
CA LEU A 52 -39.18 -23.76 -9.33
C LEU A 52 -38.32 -24.13 -10.56
N LYS A 53 -38.88 -25.03 -11.38
CA LYS A 53 -38.33 -25.63 -12.60
C LYS A 53 -38.24 -24.61 -13.74
N GLY A 54 -37.24 -24.74 -14.61
CA GLY A 54 -37.19 -24.05 -15.90
C GLY A 54 -35.93 -24.34 -16.71
N THR A 55 -36.01 -25.36 -17.56
CA THR A 55 -35.06 -25.83 -18.56
C THR A 55 -34.70 -24.77 -19.62
N SER A 56 -33.43 -24.66 -20.02
CA SER A 56 -33.03 -24.54 -21.43
C SER A 56 -31.53 -24.78 -21.60
N THR A 57 -31.22 -25.85 -22.32
CA THR A 57 -29.90 -26.42 -22.59
C THR A 57 -29.54 -26.19 -24.06
N TYR A 58 -28.59 -25.31 -24.39
CA TYR A 58 -27.88 -25.23 -25.70
C TYR A 58 -26.71 -24.24 -25.51
N SER A 59 -25.42 -24.46 -25.81
CA SER A 59 -24.67 -25.53 -26.47
C SER A 59 -23.21 -25.41 -26.02
N THR A 60 -22.64 -26.45 -25.40
CA THR A 60 -21.20 -26.53 -25.08
C THR A 60 -20.69 -27.87 -25.63
N SER A 61 -20.38 -27.92 -26.92
CA SER A 61 -19.86 -29.14 -27.53
C SER A 61 -19.03 -28.87 -28.78
N VAL A 62 -17.96 -28.07 -28.65
CA VAL A 62 -16.78 -28.13 -29.52
C VAL A 62 -15.60 -27.65 -28.67
N PHE A 63 -14.41 -28.24 -28.82
CA PHE A 63 -13.16 -28.02 -28.07
C PHE A 63 -12.88 -28.98 -26.90
N LEU A 64 -12.84 -30.28 -27.23
CA LEU A 64 -11.95 -31.23 -26.55
C LEU A 64 -11.05 -31.84 -27.62
N GLU A 65 -9.85 -31.28 -27.79
CA GLU A 65 -8.67 -31.94 -28.40
C GLU A 65 -7.52 -30.92 -28.39
N ASP A 66 -6.81 -30.79 -27.26
CA ASP A 66 -5.50 -30.14 -27.24
C ASP A 66 -4.64 -30.71 -26.07
N PRO A 67 -3.49 -31.35 -26.34
CA PRO A 67 -2.70 -32.11 -25.34
C PRO A 67 -1.98 -31.24 -24.29
N SER A 68 -2.06 -29.91 -24.37
CA SER A 68 -1.50 -28.97 -23.38
C SER A 68 -2.43 -28.74 -22.17
N PHE A 69 -3.73 -29.03 -22.30
CA PHE A 69 -4.71 -28.94 -21.21
C PHE A 69 -4.61 -30.13 -20.24
N PHE A 70 -4.17 -31.29 -20.74
CA PHE A 70 -3.97 -32.50 -19.95
C PHE A 70 -2.80 -32.35 -18.95
N ALA A 71 -1.71 -31.69 -19.33
CA ALA A 71 -0.56 -31.52 -18.43
C ALA A 71 -0.85 -30.59 -17.23
N PHE A 72 -1.71 -29.58 -17.42
CA PHE A 72 -2.10 -28.66 -16.35
C PHE A 72 -3.20 -29.27 -15.45
N SER A 73 -4.13 -30.04 -16.03
CA SER A 73 -5.11 -30.83 -15.29
C SER A 73 -4.46 -31.97 -14.51
N GLU A 74 -3.44 -32.66 -15.05
CA GLU A 74 -2.69 -33.70 -14.34
C GLU A 74 -1.84 -33.14 -13.20
N LEU A 75 -1.25 -31.94 -13.35
CA LEU A 75 -0.48 -31.31 -12.28
C LEU A 75 -1.39 -30.90 -11.10
N VAL A 76 -2.62 -30.46 -11.39
CA VAL A 76 -3.63 -30.11 -10.38
C VAL A 76 -4.27 -31.39 -9.80
N ALA A 77 -4.50 -32.42 -10.60
CA ALA A 77 -5.01 -33.71 -10.12
C ALA A 77 -3.99 -34.48 -9.26
N MET A 78 -2.70 -34.47 -9.63
CA MET A 78 -1.60 -35.06 -8.84
C MET A 78 -1.42 -34.39 -7.47
N ALA A 79 -1.76 -33.11 -7.35
CA ALA A 79 -1.76 -32.40 -6.06
C ALA A 79 -2.96 -32.78 -5.16
N THR A 80 -3.98 -33.47 -5.70
CA THR A 80 -5.22 -33.82 -4.98
C THR A 80 -5.39 -35.31 -4.69
N SER A 81 -4.47 -36.18 -5.14
CA SER A 81 -4.55 -37.64 -4.91
C SER A 81 -3.32 -38.18 -4.16
N SER A 82 -3.26 -37.97 -2.84
CA SER A 82 -2.44 -38.80 -1.95
C SER A 82 -3.07 -38.93 -0.57
N THR A 83 -4.23 -39.57 -0.50
CA THR A 83 -4.68 -40.26 0.72
C THR A 83 -4.02 -41.63 0.78
N GLY A 84 -2.94 -41.73 1.56
CA GLY A 84 -2.27 -42.99 1.87
C GLY A 84 -1.52 -42.86 3.17
N GLN A 85 -2.06 -43.43 4.25
CA GLN A 85 -1.38 -43.56 5.53
C GLN A 85 -0.07 -44.35 5.38
N PRO A 86 0.94 -44.03 6.19
CA PRO A 86 1.76 -45.05 6.81
C PRO A 86 1.59 -45.00 8.33
N GLN A 87 1.08 -46.09 8.89
CA GLN A 87 1.30 -46.47 10.30
C GLN A 87 2.79 -46.72 10.50
N PHE A 88 3.39 -46.22 11.60
CA PHE A 88 4.15 -47.07 12.55
C PHE A 88 4.70 -46.29 13.77
N ILE A 89 4.48 -46.93 14.93
CA ILE A 89 5.16 -46.90 16.25
C ILE A 89 4.94 -45.70 17.19
N ALA A 90 4.20 -46.02 18.25
CA ALA A 90 3.98 -45.23 19.46
C ALA A 90 5.24 -45.10 20.34
N SER A 91 5.40 -43.93 20.99
CA SER A 91 5.71 -43.88 22.42
C SER A 91 5.39 -42.50 23.02
N THR A 92 4.63 -42.54 24.12
CA THR A 92 4.61 -41.61 25.27
C THR A 92 4.32 -40.11 25.09
N GLY A 93 3.07 -39.75 25.40
CA GLY A 93 2.77 -38.83 26.51
C GLY A 93 2.96 -37.33 26.28
N GLY A 94 1.88 -36.62 25.92
CA GLY A 94 1.82 -35.16 26.01
C GLY A 94 0.55 -34.60 25.41
N ASN A 95 -0.47 -34.38 26.25
CA ASN A 95 -1.74 -33.75 25.88
C ASN A 95 -1.50 -32.34 25.33
N ARG A 96 -1.68 -32.15 24.01
CA ARG A 96 -1.90 -30.83 23.40
C ARG A 96 -3.10 -30.95 22.47
N SER A 97 -4.21 -30.32 22.87
CA SER A 97 -5.36 -30.11 22.00
C SER A 97 -4.95 -29.23 20.82
N SER A 98 -4.99 -29.81 19.63
CA SER A 98 -4.91 -29.12 18.35
C SER A 98 -6.16 -28.25 18.17
N SER A 99 -6.03 -26.94 18.38
CA SER A 99 -7.05 -25.95 18.00
C SER A 99 -6.60 -25.21 16.76
N ASN A 100 -7.38 -25.35 15.68
CA ASN A 100 -7.26 -24.56 14.45
C ASN A 100 -7.83 -23.14 14.68
N ALA A 101 -7.14 -22.34 15.50
CA ALA A 101 -7.47 -20.93 15.72
C ALA A 101 -6.57 -20.01 14.87
N PRO A 102 -7.11 -19.03 14.12
CA PRO A 102 -6.31 -18.14 13.29
C PRO A 102 -5.63 -17.03 14.12
N LEU A 103 -4.47 -16.60 13.63
CA LEU A 103 -3.41 -15.76 14.25
C LEU A 103 -3.78 -14.44 14.96
N ILE A 104 -5.03 -13.98 15.01
CA ILE A 104 -5.37 -12.63 15.53
C ILE A 104 -6.06 -12.66 16.91
N GLU A 105 -6.63 -13.80 17.32
CA GLU A 105 -7.06 -13.99 18.72
C GLU A 105 -5.85 -14.05 19.67
N ASN A 106 -4.64 -14.24 19.12
CA ASN A 106 -3.37 -14.13 19.83
C ASN A 106 -2.83 -12.69 19.94
N THR A 107 -3.59 -11.64 19.62
CA THR A 107 -3.07 -10.26 19.81
C THR A 107 -2.78 -9.97 21.29
N GLU A 108 -3.47 -10.61 22.25
CA GLU A 108 -3.09 -10.53 23.67
C GLU A 108 -1.82 -11.36 24.01
N ASN A 109 -1.48 -12.37 23.20
CA ASN A 109 -0.32 -13.26 23.41
C ASN A 109 0.95 -12.83 22.64
N ASP A 110 0.83 -12.13 21.50
CA ASP A 110 1.94 -11.69 20.64
C ASP A 110 2.31 -10.21 20.80
N GLN A 111 1.60 -9.48 21.67
CA GLN A 111 1.94 -8.09 21.99
C GLN A 111 3.29 -8.01 22.72
N ILE A 112 4.25 -7.33 22.11
CA ILE A 112 5.57 -7.12 22.72
C ILE A 112 5.41 -6.18 23.92
N VAL A 113 5.64 -6.72 25.12
CA VAL A 113 5.67 -5.96 26.37
C VAL A 113 6.97 -5.16 26.42
N VAL A 114 6.88 -3.84 26.37
CA VAL A 114 8.06 -2.99 26.49
C VAL A 114 8.38 -2.75 27.98
N PRO A 115 9.63 -3.01 28.42
CA PRO A 115 9.98 -2.85 29.83
C PRO A 115 9.93 -1.38 30.31
N ASP A 116 9.49 -1.13 31.54
CA ASP A 116 9.22 0.20 32.13
C ASP A 116 10.46 1.10 32.41
N LYS A 117 11.64 0.81 31.86
CA LYS A 117 12.87 1.59 32.16
C LYS A 117 13.35 2.43 30.99
N LYS A 118 13.47 3.76 31.17
CA LYS A 118 14.13 4.70 30.23
C LYS A 118 15.51 4.19 29.82
N SER A 119 15.60 3.52 28.69
CA SER A 119 16.85 2.98 28.15
C SER A 119 16.76 2.91 26.64
N TRP A 120 17.91 3.00 25.96
CA TRP A 120 18.04 2.75 24.52
C TRP A 120 17.49 1.37 24.12
N LYS A 121 17.45 0.41 25.07
CA LYS A 121 16.79 -0.90 24.90
C LYS A 121 15.28 -0.81 24.67
N ASN A 122 14.61 0.20 25.21
CA ASN A 122 13.18 0.45 24.94
C ASN A 122 12.97 1.01 23.54
N LEU A 123 13.85 1.90 23.08
CA LEU A 123 13.78 2.42 21.71
C LEU A 123 13.90 1.28 20.69
N PHE A 124 14.83 0.33 20.90
CA PHE A 124 14.95 -0.87 20.07
C PHE A 124 13.76 -1.83 20.16
N ALA A 125 12.97 -1.78 21.25
CA ALA A 125 11.74 -2.58 21.38
C ALA A 125 10.55 -1.93 20.66
N TYR A 126 10.50 -0.60 20.61
CA TYR A 126 9.51 0.14 19.84
C TYR A 126 9.83 0.21 18.35
N MET A 127 11.11 0.15 17.96
CA MET A 127 11.54 0.09 16.56
C MET A 127 10.89 -1.05 15.77
N GLY A 128 10.33 -0.73 14.62
CA GLY A 128 9.65 -1.62 13.67
C GLY A 128 8.62 -0.86 12.83
N PRO A 129 7.51 -0.39 13.42
CA PRO A 129 6.42 0.28 12.72
C PRO A 129 6.84 1.46 11.84
N GLY A 130 7.77 2.29 12.30
CA GLY A 130 8.26 3.44 11.53
C GLY A 130 8.99 3.04 10.25
N PHE A 131 9.77 1.95 10.28
CA PHE A 131 10.45 1.43 9.10
C PHE A 131 9.48 0.83 8.08
N LEU A 132 8.48 0.09 8.55
CA LEU A 132 7.37 -0.40 7.71
C LEU A 132 6.71 0.77 6.97
N VAL A 133 6.40 1.84 7.68
CA VAL A 133 5.76 3.04 7.10
C VAL A 133 6.68 3.77 6.13
N SER A 134 7.99 3.79 6.37
CA SER A 134 8.95 4.46 5.48
C SER A 134 9.11 3.80 4.11
N ILE A 135 8.83 2.50 3.99
CA ILE A 135 8.94 1.77 2.71
C ILE A 135 8.05 2.39 1.64
N ALA A 136 6.86 2.83 2.03
CA ALA A 136 5.90 3.42 1.13
C ALA A 136 6.48 4.67 0.41
N TYR A 137 7.48 5.33 0.99
CA TYR A 137 8.14 6.52 0.42
C TYR A 137 9.35 6.19 -0.47
N ILE A 138 9.71 4.91 -0.58
CA ILE A 138 10.81 4.38 -1.40
C ILE A 138 10.33 3.24 -2.30
N ASP A 139 9.04 3.20 -2.61
CA ASP A 139 8.42 2.25 -3.53
C ASP A 139 8.76 2.62 -5.00
N PRO A 140 8.52 1.70 -5.97
CA PRO A 140 8.78 2.00 -7.37
C PRO A 140 7.98 3.19 -7.90
N GLY A 141 6.79 3.46 -7.35
CA GLY A 141 5.97 4.61 -7.72
C GLY A 141 6.67 5.94 -7.42
N ASN A 142 7.26 6.07 -6.23
CA ASN A 142 8.05 7.25 -5.88
C ASN A 142 9.36 7.35 -6.68
N PHE A 143 10.02 6.22 -6.96
CA PHE A 143 11.24 6.21 -7.77
C PHE A 143 11.02 6.82 -9.16
N GLU A 144 9.90 6.48 -9.81
CA GLU A 144 9.52 7.05 -11.10
C GLU A 144 9.49 8.58 -11.04
N THR A 145 8.74 9.14 -10.08
CA THR A 145 8.60 10.60 -9.95
C THR A 145 9.90 11.30 -9.55
N ASP A 146 10.70 10.66 -8.70
CA ASP A 146 12.01 11.16 -8.27
C ASP A 146 12.99 11.19 -9.45
N LEU A 147 13.09 10.09 -10.21
CA LEU A 147 13.93 10.00 -11.40
C LEU A 147 13.55 11.07 -12.44
N GLN A 148 12.26 11.24 -12.72
CA GLN A 148 11.76 12.26 -13.66
C GLN A 148 12.08 13.69 -13.18
N SER A 149 11.93 13.96 -11.89
CA SER A 149 12.19 15.28 -11.32
C SER A 149 13.66 15.67 -11.42
N GLY A 150 14.58 14.74 -11.15
CA GLY A 150 16.02 14.93 -11.31
C GLY A 150 16.43 15.09 -12.77
N ALA A 151 15.85 14.29 -13.67
CA ALA A 151 16.19 14.32 -15.08
C ALA A 151 15.84 15.67 -15.75
N GLN A 152 14.69 16.25 -15.38
CA GLN A 152 14.19 17.49 -16.00
C GLN A 152 14.66 18.78 -15.31
N TYR A 153 14.81 18.76 -13.98
CA TYR A 153 15.08 19.98 -13.19
C TYR A 153 16.35 19.88 -12.33
N LYS A 154 17.19 18.86 -12.55
CA LYS A 154 18.45 18.64 -11.84
C LYS A 154 18.23 18.60 -10.32
N TYR A 155 18.56 19.68 -9.61
CA TYR A 155 18.43 19.78 -8.15
C TYR A 155 17.36 20.78 -7.69
N GLY A 156 16.66 21.45 -8.62
CA GLY A 156 15.73 22.53 -8.30
C GLY A 156 14.48 22.10 -7.54
N LEU A 157 14.12 20.81 -7.58
CA LEU A 157 12.92 20.26 -6.93
C LEU A 157 13.22 19.60 -5.56
N LEU A 158 14.49 19.55 -5.13
CA LEU A 158 14.87 18.89 -3.86
C LEU A 158 14.21 19.53 -2.63
N TRP A 159 14.03 20.86 -2.62
CA TRP A 159 13.33 21.55 -1.52
C TRP A 159 11.88 21.09 -1.35
N ILE A 160 11.20 20.68 -2.44
CA ILE A 160 9.82 20.19 -2.37
C ILE A 160 9.77 18.85 -1.66
N ILE A 161 10.73 17.96 -1.92
CA ILE A 161 10.86 16.70 -1.18
C ILE A 161 11.10 16.98 0.29
N LEU A 162 11.99 17.91 0.63
CA LEU A 162 12.23 18.27 2.03
C LEU A 162 10.93 18.68 2.73
N VAL A 163 10.17 19.59 2.11
CA VAL A 163 8.88 20.05 2.64
C VAL A 163 7.86 18.91 2.70
N ALA A 164 7.78 18.08 1.66
CA ALA A 164 6.88 16.93 1.60
C ALA A 164 7.20 15.88 2.67
N SER A 165 8.49 15.56 2.88
CA SER A 165 8.94 14.65 3.94
C SER A 165 8.65 15.20 5.34
N CYS A 166 8.82 16.51 5.56
CA CYS A 166 8.42 17.14 6.82
C CYS A 166 6.90 17.07 7.03
N ALA A 167 6.10 17.36 6.00
CA ALA A 167 4.64 17.26 6.06
C ALA A 167 4.19 15.81 6.31
N ALA A 168 4.80 14.85 5.63
CA ALA A 168 4.58 13.43 5.81
C ALA A 168 4.88 13.00 7.24
N LEU A 169 6.02 13.40 7.83
CA LEU A 169 6.34 13.10 9.22
C LEU A 169 5.27 13.62 10.19
N ILE A 170 4.78 14.84 9.98
CA ILE A 170 3.73 15.44 10.82
C ILE A 170 2.43 14.62 10.70
N ILE A 171 1.98 14.34 9.47
CA ILE A 171 0.72 13.60 9.24
C ILE A 171 0.84 12.16 9.75
N GLN A 172 1.96 11.50 9.52
CA GLN A 172 2.23 10.14 10.02
C GLN A 172 2.28 10.10 11.55
N SER A 173 2.85 11.13 12.19
CA SER A 173 2.82 11.26 13.65
C SER A 173 1.38 11.40 14.18
N LEU A 174 0.49 12.07 13.45
CA LEU A 174 -0.94 12.12 13.81
C LEU A 174 -1.60 10.75 13.73
N ALA A 175 -1.31 9.98 12.66
CA ALA A 175 -1.85 8.63 12.49
C ALA A 175 -1.37 7.69 13.61
N ALA A 176 -0.09 7.74 13.95
CA ALA A 176 0.50 7.02 15.07
C ALA A 176 -0.16 7.42 16.40
N ASN A 177 -0.27 8.72 16.68
CA ASN A 177 -0.86 9.23 17.93
C ASN A 177 -2.33 8.83 18.06
N LEU A 178 -3.10 8.83 16.95
CA LEU A 178 -4.48 8.37 16.95
C LEU A 178 -4.58 6.92 17.41
N GLY A 179 -3.77 6.02 16.86
CA GLY A 179 -3.71 4.62 17.25
C GLY A 179 -3.32 4.45 18.72
N VAL A 180 -2.22 5.08 19.15
CA VAL A 180 -1.68 4.98 20.51
C VAL A 180 -2.67 5.47 21.57
N VAL A 181 -3.29 6.63 21.36
CA VAL A 181 -4.19 7.25 22.34
C VAL A 181 -5.52 6.50 22.42
N THR A 182 -6.13 6.22 21.27
CA THR A 182 -7.49 5.67 21.24
C THR A 182 -7.52 4.14 21.35
N GLY A 183 -6.41 3.45 21.07
CA GLY A 183 -6.35 2.00 21.00
C GLY A 183 -7.10 1.40 19.81
N LYS A 184 -7.51 2.22 18.84
CA LYS A 184 -8.23 1.84 17.62
C LYS A 184 -7.58 2.51 16.42
N HIS A 185 -7.52 1.82 15.29
CA HIS A 185 -6.89 2.37 14.08
C HIS A 185 -7.87 3.23 13.26
N LEU A 186 -7.36 3.99 12.29
CA LEU A 186 -8.12 5.02 11.56
C LEU A 186 -9.39 4.46 10.88
N ALA A 187 -9.30 3.28 10.26
CA ALA A 187 -10.44 2.64 9.59
C ALA A 187 -11.58 2.27 10.57
N GLU A 188 -11.27 1.81 11.79
CA GLU A 188 -12.28 1.54 12.82
C GLU A 188 -12.97 2.82 13.30
N HIS A 189 -12.23 3.93 13.39
CA HIS A 189 -12.84 5.23 13.70
C HIS A 189 -13.77 5.68 12.59
N CYS A 190 -13.37 5.53 11.32
CA CYS A 190 -14.25 5.79 10.18
C CYS A 190 -15.53 4.97 10.26
N ARG A 191 -15.45 3.66 10.54
CA ARG A 191 -16.63 2.79 10.68
C ARG A 191 -17.56 3.19 11.81
N ASN A 192 -17.03 3.57 12.96
CA ASN A 192 -17.84 3.98 14.11
C ASN A 192 -18.51 5.35 13.89
N GLU A 193 -17.89 6.20 13.09
CA GLU A 193 -18.34 7.57 12.86
C GLU A 193 -19.35 7.67 11.70
N TYR A 194 -19.03 7.04 10.57
CA TYR A 194 -19.80 7.14 9.33
C TYR A 194 -20.93 6.09 9.27
N PRO A 195 -22.08 6.43 8.66
CA PRO A 195 -23.18 5.49 8.45
C PRO A 195 -22.79 4.49 7.36
N LYS A 196 -23.53 3.38 7.29
CA LYS A 196 -23.19 2.22 6.45
C LYS A 196 -22.85 2.57 5.00
N GLY A 197 -23.61 3.49 4.36
CA GLY A 197 -23.37 3.92 2.98
C GLY A 197 -22.00 4.59 2.75
N PRO A 198 -21.74 5.79 3.30
CA PRO A 198 -20.45 6.46 3.19
C PRO A 198 -19.27 5.61 3.68
N ASN A 199 -19.47 4.81 4.74
CA ASN A 199 -18.45 3.90 5.23
C ASN A 199 -18.06 2.85 4.17
N PHE A 200 -19.05 2.26 3.49
CA PHE A 200 -18.80 1.31 2.41
C PHE A 200 -18.10 1.97 1.21
N ILE A 201 -18.48 3.21 0.85
CA ILE A 201 -17.79 3.96 -0.21
C ILE A 201 -16.33 4.21 0.17
N LEU A 202 -16.05 4.65 1.40
CA LEU A 202 -14.67 4.85 1.88
C LEU A 202 -13.86 3.56 1.84
N TRP A 203 -14.47 2.42 2.16
CA TRP A 203 -13.81 1.12 2.04
C TRP A 203 -13.46 0.78 0.59
N VAL A 204 -14.40 0.94 -0.36
CA VAL A 204 -14.15 0.69 -1.78
C VAL A 204 -13.01 1.56 -2.29
N LEU A 205 -13.00 2.85 -1.92
CA LEU A 205 -11.93 3.77 -2.31
C LEU A 205 -10.57 3.33 -1.75
N ALA A 206 -10.52 2.92 -0.47
CA ALA A 206 -9.30 2.45 0.15
C ALA A 206 -8.77 1.15 -0.46
N GLU A 207 -9.65 0.18 -0.79
CA GLU A 207 -9.22 -1.04 -1.48
C GLU A 207 -8.73 -0.76 -2.91
N ILE A 208 -9.41 0.12 -3.66
CA ILE A 208 -8.95 0.55 -4.99
C ILE A 208 -7.54 1.13 -4.90
N ALA A 209 -7.25 1.91 -3.86
CA ALA A 209 -5.94 2.50 -3.69
C ALA A 209 -4.86 1.51 -3.25
N ILE A 210 -5.20 0.49 -2.44
CA ILE A 210 -4.29 -0.62 -2.15
C ILE A 210 -3.94 -1.36 -3.45
N VAL A 211 -4.94 -1.67 -4.28
CA VAL A 211 -4.70 -2.29 -5.59
C VAL A 211 -3.89 -1.37 -6.51
N ALA A 212 -4.14 -0.06 -6.50
CA ALA A 212 -3.35 0.91 -7.28
C ALA A 212 -1.90 0.98 -6.79
N CYS A 213 -1.64 0.93 -5.49
CA CYS A 213 -0.29 0.87 -4.93
C CYS A 213 0.47 -0.40 -5.36
N ASP A 214 -0.23 -1.53 -5.46
CA ASP A 214 0.38 -2.80 -5.88
C ASP A 214 0.85 -2.80 -7.34
N ILE A 215 0.27 -1.95 -8.21
CA ILE A 215 0.60 -1.89 -9.64
C ILE A 215 2.07 -1.48 -9.89
N PRO A 216 2.56 -0.34 -9.36
CA PRO A 216 3.98 0.02 -9.48
C PRO A 216 4.92 -1.03 -8.93
N GLU A 217 4.53 -1.77 -7.89
CA GLU A 217 5.37 -2.81 -7.31
C GLU A 217 5.53 -4.03 -8.22
N VAL A 218 4.42 -4.48 -8.82
CA VAL A 218 4.41 -5.59 -9.78
C VAL A 218 5.23 -5.21 -11.01
N ILE A 219 5.03 -4.01 -11.54
CA ILE A 219 5.73 -3.53 -12.73
C ILE A 219 7.21 -3.25 -12.43
N GLY A 220 7.52 -2.63 -11.29
CA GLY A 220 8.89 -2.38 -10.83
C GLY A 220 9.67 -3.67 -10.64
N THR A 221 9.06 -4.68 -10.01
CA THR A 221 9.68 -6.01 -9.86
C THR A 221 9.89 -6.67 -11.23
N ALA A 222 8.91 -6.56 -12.15
CA ALA A 222 9.06 -7.08 -13.51
C ALA A 222 10.20 -6.39 -14.29
N PHE A 223 10.37 -5.08 -14.13
CA PHE A 223 11.49 -4.33 -14.67
C PHE A 223 12.83 -4.76 -14.07
N ALA A 224 12.89 -4.94 -12.75
CA ALA A 224 14.09 -5.44 -12.08
C ALA A 224 14.51 -6.83 -12.59
N LEU A 225 13.55 -7.74 -12.75
CA LEU A 225 13.78 -9.09 -13.31
C LEU A 225 14.23 -9.03 -14.78
N ASN A 226 13.66 -8.11 -15.56
CA ASN A 226 14.10 -7.86 -16.93
C ASN A 226 15.57 -7.42 -16.96
N MET A 227 15.99 -6.54 -16.05
CA MET A 227 17.36 -6.05 -16.01
C MET A 227 18.35 -7.13 -15.53
N LEU A 228 18.02 -7.87 -14.46
CA LEU A 228 18.91 -8.89 -13.87
C LEU A 228 19.06 -10.13 -14.75
N PHE A 229 17.94 -10.66 -15.25
CA PHE A 229 17.88 -11.98 -15.88
C PHE A 229 17.53 -11.90 -17.37
N GLN A 230 17.33 -10.70 -17.93
CA GLN A 230 16.90 -10.50 -19.33
C GLN A 230 15.57 -11.18 -19.65
N ILE A 231 14.70 -11.32 -18.64
CA ILE A 231 13.38 -11.94 -18.76
C ILE A 231 12.38 -10.93 -19.34
N PRO A 232 11.56 -11.28 -20.35
CA PRO A 232 10.49 -10.43 -20.86
C PRO A 232 9.54 -9.92 -19.76
N ILE A 233 9.13 -8.65 -19.84
CA ILE A 233 8.34 -7.98 -18.78
C ILE A 233 7.05 -8.73 -18.46
N TRP A 234 6.34 -9.27 -19.45
CA TRP A 234 5.11 -10.03 -19.22
C TRP A 234 5.35 -11.31 -18.38
N ILE A 235 6.49 -11.99 -18.60
CA ILE A 235 6.91 -13.13 -17.75
C ILE A 235 7.28 -12.61 -16.36
N GLY A 236 7.98 -11.48 -16.29
CA GLY A 236 8.31 -10.82 -15.03
C GLY A 236 7.06 -10.53 -14.18
N VAL A 237 6.01 -9.97 -14.79
CA VAL A 237 4.71 -9.71 -14.16
C VAL A 237 4.08 -11.01 -13.64
N LEU A 238 4.06 -12.08 -14.43
CA LEU A 238 3.56 -13.38 -13.95
C LEU A 238 4.39 -13.95 -12.80
N LEU A 239 5.71 -13.78 -12.84
CA LEU A 239 6.62 -14.25 -11.80
C LEU A 239 6.42 -13.47 -10.49
N THR A 240 5.93 -12.23 -10.53
CA THR A 240 5.55 -11.51 -9.30
C THR A 240 4.44 -12.23 -8.53
N GLY A 241 3.53 -12.94 -9.21
CA GLY A 241 2.54 -13.80 -8.56
C GLY A 241 3.20 -14.85 -7.67
N LEU A 242 4.26 -15.50 -8.15
CA LEU A 242 5.05 -16.43 -7.34
C LEU A 242 5.72 -15.72 -6.15
N SER A 243 6.25 -14.51 -6.35
CA SER A 243 6.89 -13.75 -5.27
C SER A 243 5.92 -13.44 -4.13
N THR A 244 4.62 -13.25 -4.43
CA THR A 244 3.60 -13.03 -3.41
C THR A 244 3.33 -14.28 -2.56
N LEU A 245 3.43 -15.46 -3.14
CA LEU A 245 3.32 -16.74 -2.42
C LEU A 245 4.51 -16.94 -1.49
N VAL A 246 5.72 -16.62 -1.96
CA VAL A 246 6.94 -16.64 -1.13
C VAL A 246 6.81 -15.66 0.03
N LEU A 247 6.27 -14.47 -0.21
CA LEU A 247 6.04 -13.45 0.80
C LEU A 247 4.99 -13.87 1.82
N LEU A 248 3.90 -14.52 1.39
CA LEU A 248 2.91 -15.13 2.29
C LEU A 248 3.53 -16.19 3.19
N ALA A 249 4.42 -17.04 2.65
CA ALA A 249 5.16 -18.00 3.45
C ALA A 249 6.05 -17.29 4.48
N LEU A 250 6.67 -16.16 4.10
CA LEU A 250 7.50 -15.36 5.00
C LEU A 250 6.68 -14.67 6.12
N GLN A 251 5.43 -14.27 5.85
CA GLN A 251 4.54 -13.68 6.86
C GLN A 251 4.23 -14.64 8.03
N GLN A 252 4.30 -15.96 7.81
CA GLN A 252 4.07 -16.96 8.86
C GLN A 252 5.18 -16.98 9.94
N TYR A 253 6.32 -16.33 9.70
CA TYR A 253 7.46 -16.31 10.62
C TYR A 253 7.37 -15.25 11.73
N GLY A 254 6.28 -14.48 11.77
CA GLY A 254 5.97 -13.51 12.83
C GLY A 254 6.46 -12.08 12.57
N VAL A 255 5.76 -11.11 13.17
CA VAL A 255 5.92 -9.65 12.91
C VAL A 255 7.36 -9.16 13.13
N ARG A 256 8.05 -9.64 14.18
CA ARG A 256 9.41 -9.17 14.50
C ARG A 256 10.46 -9.57 13.48
N LYS A 257 10.36 -10.78 12.91
CA LYS A 257 11.31 -11.23 11.86
C LYS A 257 11.06 -10.48 10.56
N LEU A 258 9.80 -10.17 10.27
CA LEU A 258 9.39 -9.38 9.13
C LEU A 258 9.90 -7.92 9.22
N GLU A 259 9.77 -7.27 10.38
CA GLU A 259 10.32 -5.93 10.63
C GLU A 259 11.84 -5.88 10.36
N PHE A 260 12.58 -6.90 10.82
CA PHE A 260 14.02 -6.99 10.56
C PHE A 260 14.34 -7.22 9.08
N PHE A 261 13.57 -8.08 8.40
CA PHE A 261 13.71 -8.32 6.96
C PHE A 261 13.46 -7.05 6.14
N ILE A 262 12.43 -6.28 6.51
CA ILE A 262 12.14 -4.98 5.93
C ILE A 262 13.28 -4.00 6.15
N ALA A 263 13.79 -3.88 7.38
CA ALA A 263 14.91 -2.99 7.67
C ALA A 263 16.15 -3.36 6.84
N PHE A 264 16.39 -4.66 6.61
CA PHE A 264 17.44 -5.15 5.72
C PHE A 264 17.21 -4.75 4.25
N LEU A 265 15.98 -4.82 3.73
CA LEU A 265 15.65 -4.36 2.37
C LEU A 265 15.84 -2.84 2.23
N VAL A 266 15.38 -2.05 3.19
CA VAL A 266 15.60 -0.58 3.22
C VAL A 266 17.09 -0.25 3.22
N LEU A 267 17.89 -0.94 4.04
CA LEU A 267 19.34 -0.75 4.06
C LEU A 267 20.00 -1.13 2.73
N THR A 268 19.50 -2.17 2.06
CA THR A 268 19.98 -2.59 0.74
C THR A 268 19.71 -1.51 -0.30
N ILE A 269 18.50 -0.94 -0.32
CA ILE A 269 18.13 0.17 -1.20
C ILE A 269 19.03 1.38 -0.95
N ALA A 270 19.22 1.76 0.32
CA ALA A 270 20.09 2.86 0.72
C ALA A 270 21.53 2.62 0.25
N ALA A 271 22.08 1.42 0.48
CA ALA A 271 23.44 1.07 0.07
C ALA A 271 23.63 1.16 -1.46
N CYS A 272 22.65 0.69 -2.24
CA CYS A 272 22.68 0.80 -3.70
C CYS A 272 22.70 2.27 -4.14
N PHE A 273 21.76 3.11 -3.68
CA PHE A 273 21.70 4.50 -4.14
C PHE A 273 22.81 5.38 -3.59
N PHE A 274 23.32 5.13 -2.39
CA PHE A 274 24.51 5.84 -1.90
C PHE A 274 25.77 5.45 -2.67
N ALA A 275 25.89 4.18 -3.10
CA ALA A 275 26.96 3.78 -4.00
C ALA A 275 26.84 4.51 -5.35
N GLU A 276 25.66 4.53 -5.95
CA GLU A 276 25.39 5.29 -7.19
C GLU A 276 25.71 6.78 -7.05
N LEU A 277 25.32 7.39 -5.93
CA LEU A 277 25.62 8.78 -5.62
C LEU A 277 27.13 9.03 -5.57
N GLY A 278 27.89 8.09 -4.98
CA GLY A 278 29.36 8.13 -4.94
C GLY A 278 30.01 7.97 -6.32
N TYR A 279 29.40 7.22 -7.24
CA TYR A 279 29.87 7.08 -8.62
C TYR A 279 29.52 8.30 -9.48
N ALA A 280 28.29 8.82 -9.35
CA ALA A 280 27.81 9.97 -10.12
C ALA A 280 28.51 11.27 -9.74
N LYS A 281 29.04 11.38 -8.51
CA LYS A 281 29.78 12.54 -7.99
C LYS A 281 29.08 13.89 -8.29
N PRO A 282 27.81 14.07 -7.89
CA PRO A 282 27.15 15.35 -8.03
C PRO A 282 27.86 16.44 -7.21
N ASP A 283 27.81 17.69 -7.68
CA ASP A 283 28.31 18.82 -6.88
C ASP A 283 27.47 18.98 -5.62
N ALA A 284 28.06 18.63 -4.47
CA ALA A 284 27.41 18.71 -3.18
C ALA A 284 26.93 20.14 -2.84
N LYS A 285 27.60 21.17 -3.35
CA LYS A 285 27.18 22.56 -3.13
C LYS A 285 25.87 22.85 -3.85
N GLU A 286 25.73 22.38 -5.09
CA GLU A 286 24.49 22.58 -5.86
C GLU A 286 23.33 21.75 -5.31
N VAL A 287 23.59 20.52 -4.84
CA VAL A 287 22.57 19.67 -4.19
C VAL A 287 22.07 20.33 -2.91
N LEU A 288 22.99 20.79 -2.04
CA LEU A 288 22.63 21.48 -0.79
C LEU A 288 21.88 22.79 -1.07
N TYR A 289 22.30 23.52 -2.10
CA TYR A 289 21.64 24.74 -2.52
C TYR A 289 20.23 24.45 -3.05
N GLY A 290 20.03 23.42 -3.88
CA GLY A 290 18.71 22.99 -4.36
C GLY A 290 17.79 22.47 -3.25
N LEU A 291 18.36 21.99 -2.14
CA LEU A 291 17.60 21.49 -1.00
C LEU A 291 17.00 22.61 -0.13
N PHE A 292 17.73 23.72 0.05
CA PHE A 292 17.31 24.83 0.92
C PHE A 292 16.80 26.05 0.18
N VAL A 293 17.15 26.24 -1.09
CA VAL A 293 16.75 27.41 -1.87
C VAL A 293 15.60 27.05 -2.81
N PRO A 294 14.39 27.58 -2.57
CA PRO A 294 13.25 27.31 -3.42
C PRO A 294 13.48 27.93 -4.81
N GLN A 295 13.58 27.07 -5.82
CA GLN A 295 13.68 27.49 -7.23
C GLN A 295 12.62 26.78 -8.07
N LEU A 296 11.69 27.54 -8.63
CA LEU A 296 10.73 27.07 -9.62
C LEU A 296 11.06 27.75 -10.95
N LYS A 297 12.08 27.22 -11.65
CA LYS A 297 12.50 27.73 -12.96
C LYS A 297 12.01 26.79 -14.06
N GLY A 298 11.23 27.33 -15.01
CA GLY A 298 10.83 26.64 -16.24
C GLY A 298 9.33 26.37 -16.38
N ASN A 299 8.87 26.29 -17.62
CA ASN A 299 7.49 25.96 -17.98
C ASN A 299 7.26 24.47 -17.74
N GLY A 300 6.59 24.11 -16.65
CA GLY A 300 6.30 22.72 -16.26
C GLY A 300 6.83 22.32 -14.88
N ALA A 301 7.73 23.13 -14.28
CA ALA A 301 8.32 22.86 -12.96
C ALA A 301 7.25 22.70 -11.89
N THR A 302 6.23 23.56 -11.92
CA THR A 302 5.09 23.51 -11.01
C THR A 302 4.29 22.22 -11.15
N GLY A 303 4.14 21.68 -12.36
CA GLY A 303 3.41 20.43 -12.58
C GLY A 303 4.12 19.22 -11.98
N LEU A 304 5.44 19.13 -12.16
CA LEU A 304 6.25 18.06 -11.57
C LEU A 304 6.44 18.23 -10.07
N ALA A 305 6.58 19.46 -9.57
CA ALA A 305 6.56 19.77 -8.14
C ALA A 305 5.28 19.26 -7.46
N ILE A 306 4.15 19.51 -8.09
CA ILE A 306 2.83 19.08 -7.61
C ILE A 306 2.70 17.56 -7.67
N SER A 307 3.12 16.93 -8.78
CA SER A 307 3.13 15.47 -8.92
C SER A 307 3.98 14.80 -7.84
N LEU A 308 5.15 15.36 -7.57
CA LEU A 308 6.10 14.85 -6.58
C LEU A 308 5.54 14.98 -5.16
N LEU A 309 4.91 16.11 -4.82
CA LEU A 309 4.26 16.29 -3.52
C LEU A 309 3.05 15.36 -3.34
N GLY A 310 2.29 15.11 -4.41
CA GLY A 310 1.18 14.16 -4.42
C GLY A 310 1.62 12.70 -4.24
N ALA A 311 2.68 12.29 -4.92
CA ALA A 311 3.23 10.93 -4.82
C ALA A 311 3.75 10.60 -3.41
N MET A 312 4.36 11.59 -2.74
CA MET A 312 4.95 11.40 -1.41
C MET A 312 3.92 11.10 -0.32
N VAL A 313 2.66 11.53 -0.44
CA VAL A 313 1.68 11.30 0.63
C VAL A 313 0.78 10.14 0.25
N MET A 314 1.06 8.96 0.81
CA MET A 314 0.28 7.75 0.52
C MET A 314 -0.86 7.52 1.54
N PRO A 315 -2.13 7.46 1.08
CA PRO A 315 -3.30 7.29 1.96
C PRO A 315 -3.34 5.95 2.71
N HIS A 316 -3.09 4.82 2.05
CA HIS A 316 -3.07 3.49 2.68
C HIS A 316 -2.08 3.43 3.85
N ASN A 317 -0.99 4.22 3.78
CA ASN A 317 0.03 4.28 4.81
C ASN A 317 -0.46 4.99 6.09
N LEU A 318 -1.46 5.89 5.99
CA LEU A 318 -2.11 6.49 7.15
C LEU A 318 -2.91 5.45 7.96
N PHE A 319 -3.63 4.57 7.25
CA PHE A 319 -4.34 3.46 7.88
C PHE A 319 -3.34 2.47 8.50
N LEU A 320 -2.31 2.10 7.74
CA LEU A 320 -1.27 1.16 8.18
C LEU A 320 -0.56 1.65 9.44
N HIS A 321 -0.06 2.89 9.47
CA HIS A 321 0.69 3.40 10.61
C HIS A 321 -0.16 3.46 11.88
N SER A 322 -1.43 3.89 11.76
CA SER A 322 -2.36 3.91 12.89
C SER A 322 -2.67 2.53 13.47
N ALA A 323 -2.51 1.46 12.69
CA ALA A 323 -2.72 0.09 13.12
C ALA A 323 -1.43 -0.58 13.63
N LEU A 324 -0.28 -0.34 13.00
CA LEU A 324 0.99 -0.96 13.40
C LEU A 324 1.43 -0.55 14.81
N VAL A 325 1.11 0.66 15.24
CA VAL A 325 1.39 1.12 16.62
C VAL A 325 0.62 0.31 17.68
N LEU A 326 -0.48 -0.37 17.31
CA LEU A 326 -1.26 -1.23 18.21
C LEU A 326 -0.64 -2.61 18.41
N SER A 327 0.39 -2.97 17.63
CA SER A 327 1.12 -4.24 17.79
C SER A 327 1.99 -4.28 19.05
N ARG A 328 2.26 -3.13 19.68
CA ARG A 328 3.05 -3.01 20.91
C ARG A 328 2.13 -2.79 22.11
N LYS A 329 2.44 -3.41 23.25
CA LYS A 329 1.65 -3.21 24.48
C LYS A 329 2.05 -1.90 25.13
N ILE A 330 1.15 -0.91 25.06
CA ILE A 330 1.39 0.41 25.64
C ILE A 330 0.72 0.48 27.02
N PRO A 331 1.46 0.83 28.09
CA PRO A 331 0.84 1.04 29.40
C PRO A 331 -0.16 2.20 29.32
N ARG A 332 -1.39 1.97 29.77
CA ARG A 332 -2.50 2.95 29.73
C ARG A 332 -2.35 4.10 30.75
N SER A 333 -1.16 4.27 31.31
CA SER A 333 -0.85 5.39 32.20
C SER A 333 -0.62 6.67 31.41
N VAL A 334 -0.84 7.82 32.05
CA VAL A 334 -0.72 9.11 31.35
C VAL A 334 0.70 9.35 30.82
N GLN A 335 1.68 8.95 31.61
CA GLN A 335 3.09 9.03 31.26
C GLN A 335 3.45 8.02 30.17
N GLY A 336 2.90 6.80 30.21
CA GLY A 336 3.13 5.75 29.24
C GLY A 336 2.68 6.10 27.83
N ILE A 337 1.47 6.66 27.68
CA ILE A 337 0.94 7.13 26.39
C ILE A 337 1.82 8.25 25.83
N LYS A 338 2.19 9.24 26.65
CA LYS A 338 3.03 10.37 26.21
C LYS A 338 4.43 9.91 25.80
N GLU A 339 4.99 8.93 26.50
CA GLU A 339 6.29 8.35 26.18
C GLU A 339 6.23 7.52 24.89
N ALA A 340 5.18 6.71 24.70
CA ALA A 340 4.95 5.96 23.47
C ALA A 340 4.82 6.89 22.25
N CYS A 341 4.00 7.94 22.32
CA CYS A 341 3.89 8.94 21.25
C CYS A 341 5.24 9.57 20.90
N ARG A 342 6.06 9.87 21.92
CA ARG A 342 7.42 10.42 21.71
C ARG A 342 8.34 9.42 21.02
N PHE A 343 8.31 8.15 21.42
CA PHE A 343 9.14 7.12 20.78
C PHE A 343 8.73 6.87 19.34
N TYR A 344 7.43 6.76 19.05
CA TYR A 344 6.95 6.59 17.68
C TYR A 344 7.25 7.79 16.78
N MET A 345 7.22 9.01 17.32
CA MET A 345 7.63 10.21 16.59
C MET A 345 9.13 10.17 16.23
N ILE A 346 10.01 9.80 17.18
CA ILE A 346 11.46 9.71 16.95
C ILE A 346 11.77 8.59 15.96
N GLU A 347 11.15 7.43 16.12
CA GLU A 347 11.33 6.28 15.25
C GLU A 347 10.89 6.59 13.82
N SER A 348 9.67 7.11 13.65
CA SER A 348 9.15 7.50 12.32
C SER A 348 9.97 8.61 11.71
N GLY A 349 10.45 9.57 12.52
CA GLY A 349 11.36 10.62 12.08
C GLY A 349 12.68 10.07 11.54
N PHE A 350 13.26 9.09 12.23
CA PHE A 350 14.48 8.44 11.77
C PHE A 350 14.26 7.63 10.49
N ALA A 351 13.19 6.84 10.42
CA ALA A 351 12.87 6.03 9.25
C ALA A 351 12.57 6.89 8.01
N LEU A 352 11.77 7.95 8.18
CA LEU A 352 11.49 8.90 7.09
C LEU A 352 12.71 9.74 6.70
N MET A 353 13.65 9.99 7.62
CA MET A 353 14.93 10.63 7.28
C MET A 353 15.75 9.72 6.35
N VAL A 354 15.81 8.41 6.61
CA VAL A 354 16.48 7.45 5.73
C VAL A 354 15.82 7.42 4.35
N ALA A 355 14.49 7.33 4.28
CA ALA A 355 13.74 7.41 3.02
C ALA A 355 14.01 8.72 2.27
N PHE A 356 13.98 9.85 2.97
CA PHE A 356 14.32 11.16 2.40
C PHE A 356 15.72 11.19 1.79
N LEU A 357 16.73 10.64 2.46
CA LEU A 357 18.10 10.60 1.92
C LEU A 357 18.20 9.69 0.68
N ILE A 358 17.41 8.62 0.61
CA ILE A 358 17.30 7.78 -0.59
C ILE A 358 16.72 8.61 -1.75
N ASN A 359 15.61 9.32 -1.53
CA ASN A 359 14.95 10.13 -2.57
C ASN A 359 15.87 11.25 -3.07
N VAL A 360 16.57 11.93 -2.16
CA VAL A 360 17.61 12.92 -2.51
C VAL A 360 18.72 12.29 -3.34
N SER A 361 19.14 11.05 -3.03
CA SER A 361 20.16 10.34 -3.78
C SER A 361 19.69 10.00 -5.20
N ILE A 362 18.45 9.51 -5.36
CA ILE A 362 17.85 9.17 -6.66
C ILE A 362 17.81 10.39 -7.57
N ILE A 363 17.32 11.53 -7.06
CA ILE A 363 17.24 12.78 -7.83
C ILE A 363 18.61 13.31 -8.18
N SER A 364 19.54 13.25 -7.22
CA SER A 364 20.89 13.75 -7.44
C SER A 364 21.62 12.93 -8.52
N VAL A 365 21.46 11.61 -8.50
CA VAL A 365 22.02 10.70 -9.52
C VAL A 365 21.37 10.97 -10.88
N SER A 366 20.04 11.02 -10.95
CA SER A 366 19.31 11.29 -12.21
C SER A 366 19.71 12.65 -12.82
N GLY A 367 19.74 13.70 -11.98
CA GLY A 367 20.15 15.04 -12.40
C GLY A 367 21.61 15.15 -12.82
N ALA A 368 22.52 14.45 -12.15
CA ALA A 368 23.93 14.40 -12.54
C ALA A 368 24.13 13.68 -13.89
N VAL A 369 23.44 12.55 -14.09
CA VAL A 369 23.56 11.74 -15.30
C VAL A 369 22.97 12.47 -16.51
N CYS A 370 21.75 13.00 -16.40
CA CYS A 370 21.06 13.70 -17.49
C CYS A 370 21.66 15.07 -17.86
N ASN A 371 22.40 15.69 -16.95
CA ASN A 371 23.08 16.97 -17.19
C ASN A 371 24.59 16.79 -17.47
N SER A 372 25.07 15.56 -17.64
CA SER A 372 26.47 15.28 -17.96
C SER A 372 26.75 15.51 -19.45
N SER A 373 27.91 16.08 -19.77
CA SER A 373 28.34 16.42 -21.13
C SER A 373 28.68 15.22 -22.02
N ASN A 374 28.62 14.00 -21.48
CA ASN A 374 28.96 12.74 -22.16
C ASN A 374 27.72 11.98 -22.67
N THR A 375 26.52 12.57 -22.63
CA THR A 375 25.29 11.90 -23.07
C THR A 375 25.11 12.00 -24.58
N THR A 376 24.75 10.89 -25.22
CA THR A 376 24.40 10.88 -26.64
C THR A 376 23.08 11.65 -26.85
N PRO A 377 22.81 12.20 -28.06
CA PRO A 377 21.55 12.88 -28.33
C PRO A 377 20.30 12.00 -28.11
N GLU A 378 20.44 10.67 -28.19
CA GLU A 378 19.37 9.70 -27.88
C GLU A 378 19.14 9.54 -26.36
N ASP A 379 20.20 9.55 -25.55
CA ASP A 379 20.11 9.55 -24.08
C ASP A 379 19.50 10.86 -23.57
N GLN A 380 19.84 11.99 -24.20
CA GLN A 380 19.28 13.30 -23.87
C GLN A 380 17.75 13.36 -24.11
N ALA A 381 17.26 12.71 -25.17
CA ALA A 381 15.83 12.58 -25.45
C ALA A 381 15.12 11.69 -24.41
N SER A 382 15.81 10.66 -23.91
CA SER A 382 15.30 9.77 -22.86
C SER A 382 15.15 10.46 -21.50
N CYS A 383 15.95 11.50 -21.21
CA CYS A 383 15.83 12.31 -20.00
C CYS A 383 14.56 13.16 -19.93
N LYS A 384 13.89 13.44 -21.05
CA LYS A 384 12.66 14.24 -21.07
C LYS A 384 11.43 13.48 -20.57
N ASP A 385 11.45 12.16 -20.70
CA ASP A 385 10.36 11.22 -20.37
C ASP A 385 10.99 9.99 -19.72
N LEU A 386 11.69 10.21 -18.59
CA LEU A 386 12.51 9.19 -17.96
C LEU A 386 11.63 8.25 -17.13
N ASP A 387 11.36 7.06 -17.66
CA ASP A 387 10.67 6.01 -16.91
C ASP A 387 11.67 5.04 -16.26
N LEU A 388 11.22 4.28 -15.27
CA LEU A 388 11.94 3.21 -14.55
C LEU A 388 12.72 2.28 -15.48
N ASN A 389 12.14 1.93 -16.63
CA ASN A 389 12.81 1.10 -17.61
C ASN A 389 14.00 1.84 -18.27
N LYS A 390 13.78 3.08 -18.72
CA LYS A 390 14.79 3.90 -19.40
C LYS A 390 15.92 4.30 -18.44
N ALA A 391 15.60 4.54 -17.16
CA ALA A 391 16.56 4.90 -16.13
C ALA A 391 17.68 3.86 -16.00
N SER A 392 17.36 2.58 -16.04
CA SER A 392 18.39 1.53 -15.95
C SER A 392 19.39 1.54 -17.11
N PHE A 393 18.91 1.79 -18.33
CA PHE A 393 19.76 1.88 -19.53
C PHE A 393 20.61 3.14 -19.50
N LEU A 394 20.02 4.26 -19.07
CA LEU A 394 20.72 5.53 -18.90
C LEU A 394 21.85 5.41 -17.87
N LEU A 395 21.56 4.81 -16.71
CA LEU A 395 22.54 4.51 -15.68
C LEU A 395 23.64 3.57 -16.20
N ARG A 396 23.28 2.52 -16.96
CA ARG A 396 24.24 1.62 -17.59
C ARG A 396 25.20 2.34 -18.55
N ASN A 397 24.66 3.23 -19.38
CA ASN A 397 25.42 3.91 -20.42
C ASN A 397 26.41 4.93 -19.83
N VAL A 398 26.01 5.64 -18.76
CA VAL A 398 26.82 6.73 -18.19
C VAL A 398 27.71 6.29 -17.04
N LEU A 399 27.21 5.44 -16.12
CA LEU A 399 27.94 4.99 -14.92
C LEU A 399 28.54 3.59 -15.08
N GLY A 400 28.15 2.86 -16.13
CA GLY A 400 28.68 1.55 -16.49
C GLY A 400 27.77 0.37 -16.11
N SER A 401 28.19 -0.83 -16.52
CA SER A 401 27.39 -2.07 -16.40
C SER A 401 27.00 -2.45 -14.97
N TRP A 402 27.81 -2.07 -13.97
CA TRP A 402 27.53 -2.34 -12.57
C TRP A 402 26.36 -1.53 -12.01
N SER A 403 26.16 -0.30 -12.52
CA SER A 403 25.14 0.62 -12.02
C SER A 403 23.72 0.12 -12.30
N SER A 404 23.48 -0.40 -13.51
CA SER A 404 22.20 -1.01 -13.86
C SER A 404 21.84 -2.22 -12.98
N LYS A 405 22.85 -3.01 -12.55
CA LYS A 405 22.61 -4.13 -11.63
C LYS A 405 22.25 -3.64 -10.23
N LEU A 406 22.95 -2.62 -9.72
CA LEU A 406 22.64 -2.02 -8.41
C LEU A 406 21.24 -1.40 -8.40
N PHE A 407 20.88 -0.65 -9.45
CA PHE A 407 19.54 -0.10 -9.61
C PHE A 407 18.46 -1.19 -9.62
N ALA A 408 18.69 -2.28 -10.36
CA ALA A 408 17.74 -3.37 -10.44
C ALA A 408 17.62 -4.17 -9.13
N ILE A 409 18.71 -4.33 -8.36
CA ILE A 409 18.65 -4.90 -7.00
C ILE A 409 17.84 -3.99 -6.06
N ALA A 410 18.07 -2.68 -6.11
CA ALA A 410 17.32 -1.71 -5.31
C ALA A 410 15.82 -1.72 -5.68
N LEU A 411 15.50 -1.77 -6.97
CA LEU A 411 14.13 -1.82 -7.46
C LEU A 411 13.41 -3.12 -7.06
N LEU A 412 14.12 -4.26 -7.09
CA LEU A 412 13.59 -5.54 -6.61
C LEU A 412 13.35 -5.51 -5.10
N ALA A 413 14.29 -5.00 -4.32
CA ALA A 413 14.14 -4.85 -2.87
C ALA A 413 12.97 -3.93 -2.50
N SER A 414 12.83 -2.81 -3.21
CA SER A 414 11.73 -1.86 -3.07
C SER A 414 10.38 -2.51 -3.35
N GLY A 415 10.21 -3.14 -4.52
CA GLY A 415 8.97 -3.82 -4.89
C GLY A 415 8.55 -4.92 -3.91
N GLN A 416 9.50 -5.74 -3.45
CA GLN A 416 9.21 -6.80 -2.46
C GLN A 416 8.83 -6.22 -1.09
N SER A 417 9.52 -5.18 -0.64
CA SER A 417 9.23 -4.55 0.65
C SER A 417 7.84 -3.89 0.68
N SER A 418 7.45 -3.22 -0.40
CA SER A 418 6.17 -2.51 -0.50
C SER A 418 4.98 -3.49 -0.57
N THR A 419 5.19 -4.67 -1.16
CA THR A 419 4.17 -5.73 -1.21
C THR A 419 3.78 -6.19 0.19
N ILE A 420 4.74 -6.24 1.11
CA ILE A 420 4.47 -6.58 2.50
C ILE A 420 3.53 -5.51 3.08
N THR A 421 3.88 -4.24 2.95
CA THR A 421 3.11 -3.14 3.54
C THR A 421 1.70 -3.00 2.94
N GLY A 422 1.53 -3.19 1.63
CA GLY A 422 0.23 -3.17 0.96
C GLY A 422 -0.71 -4.24 1.51
N THR A 423 -0.21 -5.46 1.75
CA THR A 423 -1.03 -6.55 2.32
C THR A 423 -1.48 -6.27 3.75
N TYR A 424 -0.62 -5.70 4.60
CA TYR A 424 -0.99 -5.29 5.95
C TYR A 424 -1.98 -4.12 5.94
N ALA A 425 -1.71 -3.10 5.14
CA ALA A 425 -2.57 -1.93 5.03
C ALA A 425 -3.98 -2.35 4.63
N GLY A 426 -4.07 -3.25 3.65
CA GLY A 426 -5.30 -3.90 3.29
C GLY A 426 -5.97 -4.61 4.46
N GLN A 427 -5.27 -5.53 5.13
CA GLN A 427 -5.85 -6.31 6.25
C GLN A 427 -6.55 -5.40 7.27
N TYR A 428 -5.88 -4.31 7.66
CA TYR A 428 -6.44 -3.33 8.58
C TYR A 428 -7.58 -2.50 7.96
N VAL A 429 -7.50 -2.10 6.69
CA VAL A 429 -8.59 -1.39 6.00
C VAL A 429 -9.86 -2.24 5.98
N MET A 430 -9.79 -3.49 5.51
CA MET A 430 -10.97 -4.36 5.41
C MET A 430 -11.57 -4.71 6.76
N GLN A 431 -10.73 -5.08 7.74
CA GLN A 431 -11.21 -5.38 9.10
C GLN A 431 -11.79 -4.13 9.77
N GLY A 432 -11.15 -2.98 9.61
CA GLY A 432 -11.60 -1.73 10.22
C GLY A 432 -12.91 -1.21 9.65
N PHE A 433 -13.05 -1.20 8.31
CA PHE A 433 -14.24 -0.67 7.65
C PHE A 433 -15.43 -1.65 7.64
N LEU A 434 -15.19 -2.95 7.43
CA LEU A 434 -16.27 -3.94 7.23
C LEU A 434 -16.38 -5.02 8.32
N ASP A 435 -15.43 -5.14 9.25
CA ASP A 435 -15.30 -6.29 10.18
C ASP A 435 -15.10 -7.65 9.50
N LEU A 436 -14.78 -7.65 8.21
CA LEU A 436 -14.63 -8.90 7.47
C LEU A 436 -13.26 -9.50 7.75
N ARG A 437 -13.26 -10.67 8.39
CA ARG A 437 -12.05 -11.45 8.70
C ARG A 437 -11.81 -12.50 7.62
N LEU A 438 -11.20 -12.10 6.51
CA LEU A 438 -10.71 -13.06 5.51
C LEU A 438 -9.37 -13.66 5.94
N ARG A 439 -9.10 -14.88 5.48
CA ARG A 439 -7.79 -15.51 5.64
C ARG A 439 -6.73 -14.66 4.91
N PRO A 440 -5.57 -14.36 5.53
CA PRO A 440 -4.52 -13.52 4.93
C PRO A 440 -4.09 -13.94 3.52
N TRP A 441 -3.95 -15.25 3.28
CA TRP A 441 -3.59 -15.79 1.96
C TRP A 441 -4.63 -15.50 0.89
N LEU A 442 -5.91 -15.75 1.17
CA LEU A 442 -6.98 -15.53 0.20
C LEU A 442 -7.06 -14.05 -0.18
N ARG A 443 -6.96 -13.19 0.82
CA ARG A 443 -6.99 -11.74 0.61
C ARG A 443 -5.81 -11.26 -0.22
N ASN A 444 -4.58 -11.67 0.11
CA ASN A 444 -3.41 -11.30 -0.67
C ASN A 444 -3.50 -11.81 -2.11
N PHE A 445 -3.99 -13.05 -2.31
CA PHE A 445 -4.21 -13.59 -3.64
C PHE A 445 -5.20 -12.73 -4.45
N LEU A 446 -6.32 -12.33 -3.84
CA LEU A 446 -7.32 -11.47 -4.49
C LEU A 446 -6.75 -10.09 -4.86
N THR A 447 -6.16 -9.37 -3.91
CA THR A 447 -5.62 -8.02 -4.16
C THR A 447 -4.49 -8.07 -5.19
N ARG A 448 -3.65 -9.10 -5.15
CA ARG A 448 -2.57 -9.27 -6.14
C ARG A 448 -3.06 -9.67 -7.50
N SER A 449 -4.06 -10.56 -7.61
CA SER A 449 -4.67 -10.86 -8.90
C SER A 449 -5.29 -9.61 -9.53
N LEU A 450 -5.94 -8.76 -8.72
CA LEU A 450 -6.51 -7.48 -9.20
C LEU A 450 -5.44 -6.49 -9.68
N ALA A 451 -4.21 -6.54 -9.17
CA ALA A 451 -3.10 -5.72 -9.66
C ALA A 451 -2.35 -6.36 -10.85
N ILE A 452 -2.16 -7.69 -10.85
CA ILE A 452 -1.41 -8.44 -11.86
C ILE A 452 -2.18 -8.50 -13.18
N VAL A 453 -3.49 -8.71 -13.17
CA VAL A 453 -4.32 -8.82 -14.38
C VAL A 453 -4.22 -7.56 -15.27
N PRO A 454 -4.50 -6.33 -14.78
CA PRO A 454 -4.37 -5.13 -15.61
C PRO A 454 -2.92 -4.89 -16.02
N SER A 455 -1.95 -5.16 -15.13
CA SER A 455 -0.51 -5.02 -15.44
C SER A 455 -0.07 -5.97 -16.56
N LEU A 456 -0.58 -7.21 -16.57
CA LEU A 456 -0.27 -8.20 -17.60
C LEU A 456 -0.87 -7.82 -18.94
N ILE A 457 -2.14 -7.37 -18.97
CA ILE A 457 -2.82 -6.93 -20.18
C ILE A 457 -2.03 -5.77 -20.82
N VAL A 458 -1.69 -4.76 -20.01
CA VAL A 458 -0.94 -3.59 -20.50
C VAL A 458 0.47 -3.97 -20.93
N ALA A 459 1.15 -4.87 -20.21
CA ALA A 459 2.47 -5.36 -20.61
C ALA A 459 2.45 -6.17 -21.91
N LEU A 460 1.39 -6.93 -22.19
CA LEU A 460 1.24 -7.69 -23.43
C LEU A 460 0.95 -6.79 -24.64
N ILE A 461 0.10 -5.78 -24.47
CA ILE A 461 -0.32 -4.88 -25.56
C ILE A 461 0.70 -3.76 -25.79
N GLY A 462 1.06 -3.05 -24.73
CA GLY A 462 1.86 -1.83 -24.77
C GLY A 462 3.35 -2.03 -24.46
N GLY A 463 3.77 -3.24 -24.08
CA GLY A 463 5.16 -3.53 -23.72
C GLY A 463 5.64 -2.70 -22.52
N SER A 464 6.91 -2.33 -22.53
CA SER A 464 7.52 -1.53 -21.45
C SER A 464 6.96 -0.13 -21.33
N ALA A 465 6.67 0.54 -22.45
CA ALA A 465 6.13 1.90 -22.45
C ALA A 465 4.68 1.93 -21.90
N GLY A 466 3.88 0.92 -22.22
CA GLY A 466 2.54 0.76 -21.62
C GLY A 466 2.63 0.56 -20.11
N ALA A 467 3.55 -0.30 -19.64
CA ALA A 467 3.74 -0.56 -18.23
C ALA A 467 4.20 0.70 -17.44
N GLY A 468 5.11 1.50 -18.00
CA GLY A 468 5.50 2.80 -17.44
C GLY A 468 4.31 3.75 -17.28
N ARG A 469 3.47 3.89 -18.31
CA ARG A 469 2.25 4.71 -18.23
C ARG A 469 1.26 4.23 -17.17
N LEU A 470 1.17 2.91 -16.97
CA LEU A 470 0.28 2.34 -15.97
C LEU A 470 0.72 2.70 -14.53
N ILE A 471 2.03 2.87 -14.27
CA ILE A 471 2.55 3.38 -13.00
C ILE A 471 2.03 4.80 -12.74
N ILE A 472 2.10 5.67 -13.74
CA ILE A 472 1.62 7.05 -13.61
C ILE A 472 0.10 7.08 -13.33
N ILE A 473 -0.67 6.23 -14.02
CA ILE A 473 -2.12 6.09 -13.78
C ILE A 473 -2.40 5.63 -12.35
N ALA A 474 -1.65 4.65 -11.83
CA ALA A 474 -1.77 4.19 -10.45
C ALA A 474 -1.51 5.32 -9.44
N SER A 475 -0.49 6.16 -9.65
CA SER A 475 -0.24 7.34 -8.82
C SER A 475 -1.39 8.35 -8.86
N MET A 476 -2.05 8.54 -10.02
CA MET A 476 -3.24 9.40 -10.11
C MET A 476 -4.41 8.87 -9.27
N ILE A 477 -4.61 7.55 -9.23
CA ILE A 477 -5.64 6.92 -8.40
C ILE A 477 -5.33 7.15 -6.91
N LEU A 478 -4.07 7.04 -6.49
CA LEU A 478 -3.66 7.32 -5.11
C LEU A 478 -3.91 8.79 -4.73
N SER A 479 -3.61 9.74 -5.62
CA SER A 479 -3.91 11.17 -5.41
C SER A 479 -5.40 11.45 -5.23
N PHE A 480 -6.27 10.70 -5.90
CA PHE A 480 -7.73 10.80 -5.74
C PHE A 480 -8.20 10.31 -4.37
N GLU A 481 -7.60 9.25 -3.83
CA GLU A 481 -8.01 8.69 -2.54
C GLU A 481 -7.56 9.55 -1.34
N LEU A 482 -6.43 10.27 -1.48
CA LEU A 482 -5.77 10.98 -0.38
C LEU A 482 -6.70 11.81 0.52
N PRO A 483 -7.61 12.67 0.01
CA PRO A 483 -8.46 13.48 0.88
C PRO A 483 -9.41 12.63 1.74
N PHE A 484 -9.86 11.48 1.22
CA PHE A 484 -10.78 10.60 1.92
C PHE A 484 -10.14 9.90 3.13
N ALA A 485 -8.81 9.73 3.13
CA ALA A 485 -8.06 9.23 4.28
C ALA A 485 -7.58 10.38 5.20
N LEU A 486 -7.14 11.49 4.61
CA LEU A 486 -6.54 12.62 5.34
C LEU A 486 -7.58 13.42 6.16
N ILE A 487 -8.77 13.67 5.61
CA ILE A 487 -9.81 14.46 6.31
C ILE A 487 -10.27 13.76 7.61
N PRO A 488 -10.64 12.46 7.61
CA PRO A 488 -10.97 11.76 8.84
C PRO A 488 -9.85 11.82 9.87
N LEU A 489 -8.59 11.64 9.44
CA LEU A 489 -7.44 11.70 10.34
C LEU A 489 -7.31 13.06 11.03
N LEU A 490 -7.38 14.16 10.26
CA LEU A 490 -7.32 15.52 10.81
C LEU A 490 -8.49 15.80 11.76
N LYS A 491 -9.70 15.37 11.41
CA LYS A 491 -10.88 15.59 12.25
C LYS A 491 -10.85 14.80 13.55
N PHE A 492 -10.40 13.54 13.52
CA PHE A 492 -10.37 12.70 14.72
C PHE A 492 -9.25 13.13 15.67
N THR A 493 -8.11 13.53 15.14
CA THR A 493 -6.97 13.99 15.94
C THR A 493 -7.18 15.38 16.56
N SER A 494 -7.99 16.24 15.93
CA SER A 494 -8.38 17.54 16.47
C SER A 494 -9.58 17.50 17.43
N CYS A 495 -10.25 16.37 17.59
CA CYS A 495 -11.47 16.27 18.40
C CYS A 495 -11.17 15.89 19.86
N ASN A 496 -11.43 16.80 20.79
CA ASN A 496 -11.30 16.54 22.24
C ASN A 496 -12.14 15.35 22.72
N ILE A 497 -13.27 15.07 22.06
CA ILE A 497 -14.16 13.96 22.44
C ILE A 497 -13.51 12.60 22.14
N LYS A 498 -12.70 12.49 21.08
CA LYS A 498 -12.05 11.23 20.66
C LYS A 498 -10.67 11.05 21.29
N MET A 499 -9.89 12.12 21.37
CA MET A 499 -8.52 12.11 21.90
C MET A 499 -8.44 12.39 23.41
N GLY A 500 -9.52 12.87 24.04
CA GLY A 500 -9.55 13.24 25.45
C GLY A 500 -8.50 14.30 25.80
N ALA A 501 -7.79 14.09 26.91
CA ALA A 501 -6.72 14.98 27.37
C ALA A 501 -5.48 15.02 26.46
N TYR A 502 -5.39 14.14 25.45
CA TYR A 502 -4.28 14.08 24.49
C TYR A 502 -4.62 14.70 23.13
N ALA A 503 -5.72 15.43 23.05
CA ALA A 503 -6.07 16.16 21.84
C ALA A 503 -4.98 17.16 21.47
N ASN A 504 -4.81 17.37 20.17
CA ASN A 504 -3.83 18.31 19.65
C ASN A 504 -4.11 19.73 20.17
N SER A 505 -3.05 20.46 20.51
CA SER A 505 -3.17 21.88 20.85
C SER A 505 -3.79 22.64 19.66
N PRO A 506 -4.48 23.78 19.91
CA PRO A 506 -5.11 24.54 18.83
C PRO A 506 -4.09 25.01 17.78
N MET A 507 -2.84 25.25 18.18
CA MET A 507 -1.74 25.58 17.27
C MET A 507 -1.37 24.40 16.36
N ILE A 508 -1.18 23.19 16.91
CA ILE A 508 -0.88 22.00 16.11
C ILE A 508 -2.04 21.70 15.17
N THR A 509 -3.27 21.80 15.66
CA THR A 509 -4.48 21.67 14.84
C THR A 509 -4.49 22.67 13.69
N ALA A 510 -4.22 23.96 13.93
CA ALA A 510 -4.16 24.95 12.86
C ALA A 510 -3.08 24.61 11.82
N ILE A 511 -1.88 24.23 12.26
CA ILE A 511 -0.77 23.86 11.38
C ILE A 511 -1.12 22.64 10.53
N THR A 512 -1.66 21.58 11.15
CA THR A 512 -1.97 20.33 10.45
C THR A 512 -3.13 20.49 9.47
N TRP A 513 -4.11 21.34 9.79
CA TRP A 513 -5.17 21.70 8.84
C TRP A 513 -4.66 22.55 7.69
N ILE A 514 -3.73 23.48 7.91
CA ILE A 514 -3.10 24.25 6.83
C ILE A 514 -2.33 23.31 5.89
N ILE A 515 -1.47 22.46 6.45
CA ILE A 515 -0.68 21.49 5.66
C ILE A 515 -1.61 20.53 4.92
N GLY A 516 -2.61 19.98 5.60
CA GLY A 516 -3.55 19.05 4.99
C GLY A 516 -4.39 19.70 3.89
N THR A 517 -4.86 20.93 4.10
CA THR A 517 -5.59 21.69 3.07
C THR A 517 -4.71 21.98 1.86
N LEU A 518 -3.45 22.37 2.08
CA LEU A 518 -2.49 22.58 0.99
C LEU A 518 -2.29 21.30 0.17
N ILE A 519 -2.06 20.16 0.82
CA ILE A 519 -1.89 18.87 0.14
C ILE A 519 -3.15 18.50 -0.64
N MET A 520 -4.35 18.68 -0.06
CA MET A 520 -5.61 18.40 -0.75
C MET A 520 -5.80 19.29 -1.98
N VAL A 521 -5.56 20.60 -1.88
CA VAL A 521 -5.67 21.54 -3.01
C VAL A 521 -4.68 21.17 -4.11
N ILE A 522 -3.44 20.83 -3.75
CA ILE A 522 -2.41 20.40 -4.70
C ILE A 522 -2.82 19.11 -5.42
N ASN A 523 -3.35 18.12 -4.70
CA ASN A 523 -3.82 16.86 -5.30
C ASN A 523 -5.05 17.05 -6.19
N ILE A 524 -6.02 17.89 -5.79
CA ILE A 524 -7.18 18.23 -6.63
C ILE A 524 -6.73 18.91 -7.93
N TYR A 525 -5.77 19.85 -7.84
CA TYR A 525 -5.20 20.51 -9.00
C TYR A 525 -4.43 19.52 -9.90
N TYR A 526 -3.62 18.64 -9.32
CA TYR A 526 -2.91 17.59 -10.04
C TYR A 526 -3.87 16.69 -10.82
N LEU A 527 -4.93 16.24 -10.17
CA LEU A 527 -5.95 15.38 -10.78
C LEU A 527 -6.68 16.10 -11.91
N ALA A 528 -7.12 17.35 -11.69
CA ALA A 528 -7.82 18.15 -12.69
C ALA A 528 -6.93 18.42 -13.92
N THR A 529 -5.68 18.82 -13.70
CA THR A 529 -4.75 19.09 -14.81
C THR A 529 -4.33 17.83 -15.56
N SER A 530 -4.14 16.71 -14.87
CA SER A 530 -3.86 15.41 -15.49
C SER A 530 -5.03 14.93 -16.34
N PHE A 531 -6.25 15.06 -15.83
CA PHE A 531 -7.47 14.74 -16.57
C PHE A 531 -7.65 15.63 -17.82
N ILE A 532 -7.42 16.94 -17.69
CA ILE A 532 -7.47 17.87 -18.82
C ILE A 532 -6.42 17.50 -19.88
N LYS A 533 -5.18 17.22 -19.48
CA LYS A 533 -4.13 16.77 -20.44
C LYS A 533 -4.53 15.48 -21.15
N PHE A 534 -5.11 14.52 -20.42
CA PHE A 534 -5.60 13.27 -21.00
C PHE A 534 -6.68 13.52 -22.07
N LEU A 535 -7.61 14.46 -21.82
CA LEU A 535 -8.63 14.86 -22.80
C LEU A 535 -8.03 15.52 -24.05
N PHE A 536 -7.03 16.40 -23.90
CA PHE A 536 -6.48 17.18 -25.02
C PHE A 536 -5.39 16.44 -25.84
N GLN A 537 -4.72 15.45 -25.27
CA GLN A 537 -3.67 14.66 -25.96
C GLN A 537 -4.18 13.37 -26.60
N GLY A 538 -5.43 12.96 -26.32
CA GLY A 538 -6.02 11.81 -26.96
C GLY A 538 -6.26 12.07 -28.45
N HIS A 539 -5.84 11.14 -29.32
CA HIS A 539 -6.35 11.02 -30.70
C HIS A 539 -7.83 10.57 -30.71
N LEU A 540 -8.64 11.07 -29.78
CA LEU A 540 -10.05 10.72 -29.63
C LEU A 540 -10.87 11.55 -30.61
N GLU A 541 -11.90 10.96 -31.19
CA GLU A 541 -12.84 11.72 -31.99
C GLU A 541 -13.53 12.78 -31.12
N VAL A 542 -13.89 13.93 -31.71
CA VAL A 542 -14.46 15.09 -30.98
C VAL A 542 -15.64 14.69 -30.10
N VAL A 543 -16.43 13.71 -30.54
CA VAL A 543 -17.59 13.17 -29.79
C VAL A 543 -17.16 12.41 -28.53
N GLU A 544 -16.13 11.56 -28.62
CA GLU A 544 -15.60 10.83 -27.46
C GLU A 544 -14.96 11.79 -26.44
N ALA A 545 -14.21 12.79 -26.92
CA ALA A 545 -13.61 13.80 -26.06
C ALA A 545 -14.67 14.63 -25.29
N VAL A 546 -15.77 15.00 -25.96
CA VAL A 546 -16.88 15.72 -25.31
C VAL A 546 -17.61 14.83 -24.30
N PHE A 547 -17.91 13.58 -24.65
CA PHE A 547 -18.57 12.65 -23.72
C PHE A 547 -17.73 12.36 -22.49
N LEU A 548 -16.43 12.07 -22.70
CA LEU A 548 -15.48 11.83 -21.61
C LEU A 548 -15.25 13.08 -20.76
N GLY A 549 -15.26 14.27 -21.38
CA GLY A 549 -15.20 15.55 -20.71
C GLY A 549 -16.39 15.79 -19.77
N ILE A 550 -17.61 15.56 -20.25
CA ILE A 550 -18.83 15.69 -19.42
C ILE A 550 -18.79 14.70 -18.26
N LEU A 551 -18.43 13.45 -18.52
CA LEU A 551 -18.35 12.41 -17.50
C LEU A 551 -17.30 12.73 -16.45
N GLY A 552 -16.12 13.21 -16.85
CA GLY A 552 -15.06 13.54 -15.91
C GLY A 552 -15.30 14.82 -15.12
N ILE A 553 -15.92 15.85 -15.71
CA ILE A 553 -16.33 17.05 -14.96
C ILE A 553 -17.42 16.69 -13.94
N SER A 554 -18.39 15.86 -14.32
CA SER A 554 -19.39 15.33 -13.40
C SER A 554 -18.74 14.51 -12.27
N GLY A 555 -17.78 13.65 -12.60
CA GLY A 555 -17.01 12.88 -11.61
C GLY A 555 -16.24 13.77 -10.64
N MET A 556 -15.61 14.84 -11.14
CA MET A 556 -14.91 15.82 -10.33
C MET A 556 -15.86 16.59 -9.40
N ALA A 557 -17.06 16.92 -9.87
CA ALA A 557 -18.08 17.57 -9.04
C ALA A 557 -18.54 16.65 -7.89
N VAL A 558 -18.77 15.36 -8.18
CA VAL A 558 -19.10 14.35 -7.15
C VAL A 558 -17.96 14.17 -6.15
N TYR A 559 -16.72 14.13 -6.63
CA TYR A 559 -15.52 14.07 -5.80
C TYR A 559 -15.41 15.26 -4.83
N LEU A 560 -15.57 16.49 -5.35
CA LEU A 560 -15.57 17.70 -4.53
C LEU A 560 -16.74 17.71 -3.54
N ALA A 561 -17.93 17.27 -3.95
CA ALA A 561 -19.08 17.13 -3.05
C ALA A 561 -18.81 16.13 -1.93
N GLY A 562 -18.14 15.01 -2.22
CA GLY A 562 -17.71 14.03 -1.23
C GLY A 562 -16.71 14.59 -0.21
N ILE A 563 -15.73 15.37 -0.67
CA ILE A 563 -14.79 16.09 0.20
C ILE A 563 -15.53 17.08 1.10
N VAL A 564 -16.39 17.93 0.52
CA VAL A 564 -17.20 18.91 1.27
C VAL A 564 -18.08 18.22 2.30
N TYR A 565 -18.70 17.10 1.94
CA TYR A 565 -19.48 16.29 2.86
C TYR A 565 -18.66 15.80 4.06
N LEU A 566 -17.46 15.27 3.83
CA LEU A 566 -16.58 14.82 4.91
C LEU A 566 -16.11 15.96 5.81
N VAL A 567 -15.82 17.13 5.24
CA VAL A 567 -15.38 18.32 5.99
C VAL A 567 -16.52 18.89 6.84
N LEU A 568 -17.69 19.15 6.24
CA LEU A 568 -18.81 19.84 6.90
C LEU A 568 -19.56 18.97 7.91
N ARG A 569 -19.50 17.65 7.77
CA ARG A 569 -20.18 16.75 8.68
C ARG A 569 -19.64 16.91 10.10
N LYS A 570 -20.50 17.27 11.06
CA LYS A 570 -20.10 17.28 12.48
C LYS A 570 -19.83 15.86 12.97
N ASN A 571 -18.80 15.72 13.81
CA ASN A 571 -18.53 14.45 14.46
C ASN A 571 -19.72 14.09 15.38
N LYS A 572 -20.15 12.83 15.37
CA LYS A 572 -21.06 12.29 16.37
C LYS A 572 -20.40 12.43 17.74
N GLU A 573 -21.09 13.08 18.66
CA GLU A 573 -20.71 13.07 20.06
C GLU A 573 -20.65 11.61 20.52
N ALA A 574 -19.55 11.22 21.14
CA ALA A 574 -19.42 9.89 21.68
C ALA A 574 -20.51 9.71 22.74
N THR A 575 -21.38 8.73 22.54
CA THR A 575 -22.38 8.25 23.52
C THR A 575 -21.76 7.91 24.89
N HIS A 576 -20.43 7.81 24.98
CA HIS A 576 -19.67 7.66 26.22
C HIS A 576 -19.82 8.83 27.21
N LEU A 577 -20.12 10.04 26.74
CA LEU A 577 -20.39 11.17 27.64
C LEU A 577 -21.76 11.06 28.30
N LEU A 578 -22.78 10.49 27.64
CA LEU A 578 -24.12 10.28 28.22
C LEU A 578 -24.14 9.23 29.34
N ALA A 579 -23.18 8.31 29.35
CA ALA A 579 -22.98 7.38 30.48
C ALA A 579 -22.21 8.02 31.66
N LEU A 580 -21.46 9.10 31.41
CA LEU A 580 -20.72 9.85 32.43
C LEU A 580 -21.46 11.09 32.94
N THR A 581 -22.51 11.54 32.25
CA THR A 581 -23.29 12.75 32.59
C THR A 581 -24.71 12.48 33.06
N THR A 582 -25.15 11.22 33.21
CA THR A 582 -26.33 10.92 34.03
C THR A 582 -26.01 11.26 35.49
N PRO A 583 -26.74 12.20 36.12
CA PRO A 583 -26.22 12.97 37.24
C PRO A 583 -26.35 12.21 38.56
N GLU A 584 -25.21 11.96 39.19
CA GLU A 584 -25.08 11.64 40.61
C GLU A 584 -25.25 12.92 41.47
N SER A 585 -26.32 13.70 41.21
CA SER A 585 -26.67 14.92 41.95
C SER A 585 -27.92 14.77 42.84
N ARG A 586 -28.19 13.54 43.29
CA ARG A 586 -29.13 13.27 44.38
C ARG A 586 -28.52 12.29 45.37
N MET A 587 -27.65 12.80 46.24
CA MET A 587 -27.53 12.37 47.64
C MET A 587 -26.55 13.32 48.35
N GLU A 588 -27.11 14.34 49.00
CA GLU A 588 -26.42 15.08 50.04
C GLU A 588 -26.28 14.20 51.31
N ASN A 589 -25.14 14.40 51.98
CA ASN A 589 -24.84 14.18 53.40
C ASN A 589 -24.59 12.75 53.92
N GLU A 590 -23.31 12.39 54.05
CA GLU A 590 -22.64 11.99 55.32
C GLU A 590 -21.10 11.93 55.14
N PRO A 591 -20.28 12.28 56.15
CA PRO A 591 -18.82 12.26 56.03
C PRO A 591 -18.23 10.94 56.56
N GLY A 592 -17.42 10.24 55.75
CA GLY A 592 -16.69 9.07 56.23
C GLY A 592 -15.76 8.39 55.22
N ASN A 593 -14.46 8.46 55.52
CA ASN A 593 -13.35 7.56 55.13
C ASN A 593 -12.98 7.30 53.65
N ALA A 594 -11.71 7.61 53.38
CA ALA A 594 -10.96 7.24 52.19
C ALA A 594 -10.73 5.71 52.09
N SER A 595 -10.94 5.14 50.90
CA SER A 595 -10.17 4.00 50.39
C SER A 595 -10.27 3.90 48.86
N MET A 596 -9.18 3.39 48.25
CA MET A 596 -8.94 3.17 46.83
C MET A 596 -10.14 2.57 46.07
N TYR A 597 -10.51 3.17 44.93
CA TYR A 597 -11.39 2.53 43.94
C TYR A 597 -10.59 1.92 42.79
N SER A 598 -10.52 0.59 42.82
CA SER A 598 -10.32 -0.29 41.68
C SER A 598 -11.59 -0.33 40.83
N LEU A 599 -11.48 -0.11 39.52
CA LEU A 599 -12.57 -0.30 38.56
C LEU A 599 -12.88 -1.81 38.40
N PRO A 600 -14.12 -2.28 38.62
CA PRO A 600 -14.50 -3.66 38.31
C PRO A 600 -14.84 -3.81 36.83
N ARG A 601 -14.34 -4.91 36.23
CA ARG A 601 -14.80 -5.48 34.97
C ARG A 601 -15.99 -6.37 35.30
N GLU A 602 -17.20 -5.98 34.94
CA GLU A 602 -18.36 -6.87 34.90
C GLU A 602 -18.78 -6.99 33.43
N ASP A 603 -18.61 -8.19 32.87
CA ASP A 603 -19.40 -8.78 31.77
C ASP A 603 -18.72 -10.03 31.21
N ILE A 604 -18.40 -11.02 32.05
CA ILE A 604 -18.44 -12.46 31.71
C ILE A 604 -18.59 -13.24 33.03
N ILE A 605 -19.82 -13.55 33.47
CA ILE A 605 -20.25 -14.80 34.14
C ILE A 605 -21.79 -14.71 34.17
N SER A 606 -22.42 -15.13 33.08
CA SER A 606 -23.86 -15.47 33.06
C SER A 606 -24.15 -16.37 31.87
N MET A 607 -23.50 -17.53 31.83
CA MET A 607 -24.03 -18.68 31.13
C MET A 607 -24.18 -19.81 32.15
N GLN A 608 -25.40 -19.92 32.66
CA GLN A 608 -25.88 -20.97 33.54
C GLN A 608 -25.73 -22.33 32.84
N LEU A 609 -24.94 -23.23 33.42
CA LEU A 609 -25.07 -24.66 33.21
C LEU A 609 -26.19 -25.19 34.14
N PRO A 610 -27.10 -26.05 33.68
CA PRO A 610 -28.17 -26.57 34.52
C PRO A 610 -27.61 -27.53 35.58
N GLN A 611 -27.96 -27.26 36.84
CA GLN A 611 -27.71 -28.14 37.98
C GLN A 611 -28.50 -29.44 37.84
N THR A 612 -27.82 -30.57 37.81
CA THR A 612 -28.42 -31.88 38.11
C THR A 612 -28.51 -32.03 39.63
N ARG A 613 -29.74 -32.08 40.15
CA ARG A 613 -30.06 -32.48 41.54
C ARG A 613 -29.66 -33.95 41.77
N GLY A 614 -29.29 -34.24 43.01
CA GLY A 614 -28.66 -35.49 43.43
C GLY A 614 -29.57 -36.59 43.95
N THR A 615 -28.91 -37.60 44.51
CA THR A 615 -29.41 -38.68 45.39
C THR A 615 -28.17 -39.11 46.22
N VAL A 616 -28.07 -38.83 47.51
CA VAL A 616 -28.67 -39.54 48.66
C VAL A 616 -27.97 -40.88 48.94
N ASP A 617 -27.25 -40.86 50.06
CA ASP A 617 -27.05 -41.86 51.11
C ASP A 617 -26.15 -43.11 50.98
N VAL A 618 -25.51 -43.34 52.13
CA VAL A 618 -25.09 -44.56 52.83
C VAL A 618 -23.64 -45.06 52.65
N ASP A 619 -22.90 -44.88 53.76
CA ASP A 619 -21.74 -45.60 54.33
C ASP A 619 -20.40 -45.69 53.60
#